data_AF-A0A6N2V7N7-F1
#
_entry.id   AF-A0A6N2V7N7-F1
#
_cell.length_a   1.000
_cell.length_b   1.000
_cell.length_c   1.000
_cell.angle_alpha   90.00
_cell.angle_beta   90.00
_cell.angle_gamma   90.00
#
_symmetry.space_group_name_H-M   'P 1'
#
loop_
_entity.id
_entity.type
_entity.pdbx_description
1 polymer ?
#
loop_
_entity_poly.entity_id
_entity_poly.type
_entity_poly.pdbx_seq_one_letter_code
_entity_poly.pdbx_strand_id
1 'polypeptide(L)' 'MDQKTTYSYQRTPGLDCPKCGVYFPTTIPDLLSGGIECPHCGLKLSIDRKASDHAMQALEKFQATINKQLPAASLS' A
#
# COMPACT_ATOMS: atom_id res chain seq x y z
N MET A 1 -13.97 -2.01 -22.37
CA MET A 1 -12.51 -1.93 -22.13
C MET A 1 -12.31 -2.37 -20.69
N ASP A 2 -12.11 -3.66 -20.51
CA ASP A 2 -12.27 -4.35 -19.23
C ASP A 2 -10.89 -4.87 -18.82
N GLN A 3 -10.03 -3.97 -18.34
CA GLN A 3 -8.76 -4.39 -17.75
C GLN A 3 -9.00 -4.81 -16.30
N LYS A 4 -9.43 -6.07 -16.18
CA LYS A 4 -9.28 -6.89 -15.00
C LYS A 4 -7.78 -7.02 -14.71
N THR A 5 -7.26 -6.16 -13.82
CA THR A 5 -5.91 -6.31 -13.28
C THR A 5 -5.86 -7.64 -12.53
N THR A 6 -5.29 -8.66 -13.17
CA THR A 6 -5.03 -9.96 -12.54
C THR A 6 -4.06 -9.74 -11.40
N TYR A 7 -4.59 -9.60 -10.18
CA TYR A 7 -3.84 -9.50 -8.93
C TYR A 7 -3.21 -10.87 -8.66
N SER A 8 -2.08 -11.16 -9.32
CA SER A 8 -1.28 -12.33 -9.01
C SER A 8 -0.69 -12.14 -7.61
N TYR A 9 -1.15 -12.93 -6.64
CA TYR A 9 -0.66 -12.94 -5.24
C TYR A 9 0.87 -13.15 -5.12
N GLN A 10 1.56 -13.45 -6.22
CA GLN A 10 3.00 -13.64 -6.31
C GLN A 10 3.81 -12.36 -6.62
N ARG A 11 3.17 -11.21 -6.88
CA ARG A 11 3.88 -9.94 -7.08
C ARG A 11 3.83 -9.10 -5.80
N THR A 12 4.98 -8.53 -5.43
CA THR A 12 5.07 -7.50 -4.39
C THR A 12 4.10 -6.37 -4.75
N PRO A 13 3.08 -6.08 -3.91
CA PRO A 13 2.12 -5.02 -4.17
C PRO A 13 2.79 -3.66 -4.41
N GLY A 14 2.15 -2.81 -5.19
CA GLY A 14 2.71 -1.52 -5.60
C GLY A 14 1.75 -0.71 -6.45
N LEU A 15 2.21 0.47 -6.86
CA LEU A 15 1.43 1.46 -7.59
C LEU A 15 2.23 1.94 -8.81
N ASP A 16 1.52 2.20 -9.90
CA ASP A 16 2.05 2.93 -11.04
C ASP A 16 1.93 4.44 -10.78
N CYS A 17 3.03 5.18 -10.90
CA CYS A 17 2.99 6.62 -10.74
C CYS A 17 2.22 7.28 -11.90
N PRO A 18 1.16 8.07 -11.64
CA PRO A 18 0.37 8.69 -12.70
C PRO A 18 1.12 9.79 -13.46
N LYS A 19 2.26 10.28 -12.94
CA LYS A 19 3.06 11.32 -13.58
C LYS A 19 4.16 10.77 -14.48
N CYS A 20 4.91 9.76 -14.02
CA CYS A 20 6.05 9.22 -14.77
C CYS A 20 5.85 7.79 -15.28
N GLY A 21 4.75 7.12 -14.93
CA GLY A 21 4.42 5.77 -15.37
C GLY A 21 5.26 4.66 -14.73
N VAL A 22 6.15 4.99 -13.80
CA VAL A 22 7.01 4.00 -13.14
C VAL A 22 6.22 3.28 -12.05
N TYR A 23 6.26 1.94 -12.09
CA TYR A 23 5.81 1.08 -11.01
C TYR A 23 6.76 1.14 -9.82
N PHE A 24 6.24 1.28 -8.62
CA PHE A 24 7.04 1.18 -7.40
C PHE A 24 6.28 0.38 -6.33
N PRO A 25 6.98 -0.48 -5.57
CA PRO A 25 6.37 -1.30 -4.53
C PRO A 25 5.85 -0.42 -3.38
N THR A 26 4.75 -0.83 -2.77
CA THR A 26 4.14 -0.15 -1.62
C THR A 26 3.64 -1.16 -0.61
N THR A 27 3.74 -0.83 0.66
CA THR A 27 3.30 -1.68 1.78
C THR A 27 2.04 -1.13 2.43
N ILE A 28 1.36 -1.95 3.23
CA ILE A 28 0.19 -1.52 4.00
C ILE A 28 0.53 -0.35 4.96
N PRO A 29 1.67 -0.36 5.69
CA PRO A 29 2.12 0.81 6.45
C PRO A 29 2.24 2.08 5.61
N ASP A 30 2.73 2.00 4.37
CA ASP A 30 2.84 3.16 3.49
C ASP A 30 1.45 3.74 3.17
N LEU A 31 0.47 2.86 2.89
CA LEU A 31 -0.92 3.27 2.67
C LEU A 31 -1.51 3.92 3.95
N LEU A 32 -1.27 3.30 5.10
CA LEU A 32 -1.78 3.78 6.39
C LEU A 32 -1.11 5.10 6.82
N SER A 33 0.12 5.40 6.39
CA SER A 33 0.82 6.66 6.70
C SER A 33 0.11 7.89 6.12
N GLY A 34 -0.72 7.71 5.08
CA GLY A 34 -1.53 8.77 4.47
C GLY A 34 -0.83 9.56 3.37
N GLY A 35 0.41 9.23 3.02
CA GLY A 35 1.12 9.84 1.91
C GLY A 35 2.19 8.93 1.33
N ILE A 36 2.11 8.67 0.03
CA ILE A 36 3.05 7.83 -0.69
C ILE A 36 3.80 8.72 -1.67
N GLU A 37 5.12 8.73 -1.59
CA GLU A 37 5.95 9.52 -2.50
C GLU A 37 6.54 8.64 -3.59
N CYS A 38 6.39 9.05 -4.85
CA CYS A 38 7.04 8.37 -5.96
C CYS A 38 8.56 8.61 -5.88
N PRO A 39 9.38 7.55 -5.73
CA PRO A 39 10.83 7.70 -5.54
C PRO A 39 11.55 8.22 -6.80
N HIS A 40 10.89 8.17 -7.97
CA HIS A 40 11.49 8.59 -9.24
C HIS A 40 11.26 10.06 -9.57
N CYS A 41 10.09 10.61 -9.25
CA CYS A 41 9.71 11.96 -9.68
C CYS A 41 9.23 12.87 -8.54
N GLY A 42 9.24 12.39 -7.30
CA GLY A 42 8.84 13.14 -6.11
C GLY A 42 7.35 13.46 -6.02
N LEU A 43 6.51 12.85 -6.86
CA LEU A 43 5.07 13.06 -6.77
C LEU A 43 4.54 12.45 -5.46
N LYS A 44 3.97 13.29 -4.61
CA LYS A 44 3.25 12.85 -3.41
C LYS A 44 1.81 12.50 -3.76
N LEU A 45 1.46 11.23 -3.58
CA LEU A 45 0.12 10.70 -3.67
C LEU A 45 -0.51 10.72 -2.26
N SER A 46 -1.73 11.22 -2.16
CA SER A 46 -2.51 11.23 -0.92
C SER A 46 -3.75 10.37 -1.09
N ILE A 47 -4.10 9.61 -0.07
CA ILE A 47 -5.33 8.82 -0.04
C ILE A 47 -6.42 9.66 0.64
N ASP A 48 -7.55 9.83 -0.05
CA ASP A 48 -8.74 10.36 0.59
C ASP A 48 -9.29 9.32 1.58
N ARG A 49 -8.90 9.47 2.84
CA ARG A 49 -9.28 8.56 3.93
C ARG A 49 -10.78 8.56 4.18
N LYS A 50 -11.47 9.68 3.94
CA LYS A 50 -12.92 9.78 4.16
C LYS A 50 -13.67 9.00 3.10
N ALA A 51 -13.29 9.17 1.84
CA ALA A 51 -13.87 8.40 0.74
C ALA A 51 -13.51 6.90 0.82
N SER A 52 -12.34 6.58 1.40
CA SER A 52 -11.79 5.22 1.48
C SER A 52 -11.95 4.55 2.85
N ASP A 53 -12.84 5.06 3.72
CA ASP A 53 -12.93 4.67 5.14
C ASP A 53 -12.99 3.15 5.36
N HIS A 54 -13.89 2.46 4.64
CA HIS A 54 -14.01 1.00 4.74
C HIS A 54 -12.71 0.26 4.37
N ALA A 55 -11.99 0.72 3.34
CA ALA A 55 -10.73 0.12 2.94
C ALA A 55 -9.64 0.36 3.99
N MET A 56 -9.57 1.58 4.54
CA MET A 56 -8.62 1.92 5.60
C MET A 56 -8.85 1.08 6.85
N GLN A 57 -10.11 0.90 7.28
CA GLN A 57 -10.43 0.04 8.42
C GLN A 57 -10.05 -1.43 8.20
N ALA A 58 -10.18 -1.94 6.97
CA ALA A 58 -9.77 -3.30 6.65
C ALA A 58 -8.24 -3.46 6.75
N LEU A 59 -7.49 -2.48 6.23
CA LEU A 59 -6.03 -2.44 6.29
C LEU A 59 -5.53 -2.34 7.75
N GLU A 60 -6.16 -1.51 8.57
CA GLU A 60 -5.83 -1.38 10.00
C GLU A 60 -6.03 -2.71 10.75
N LYS A 61 -7.18 -3.37 10.55
CA LYS A 61 -7.47 -4.68 11.17
C LYS A 61 -6.47 -5.75 10.72
N PHE A 62 -6.11 -5.73 9.44
CA PHE A 62 -5.14 -6.67 8.89
C PHE A 62 -3.74 -6.44 9.47
N GLN A 63 -3.26 -5.19 9.50
CA GLN A 63 -1.96 -4.84 10.07
C GLN A 63 -1.90 -5.16 11.58
N ALA A 64 -2.98 -4.90 12.32
CA ALA A 64 -3.07 -5.25 13.74
C ALA A 64 -2.99 -6.77 13.97
N THR A 65 -3.57 -7.56 13.06
CA THR A 65 -3.48 -9.03 13.11
C THR A 65 -2.05 -9.51 12.85
N ILE A 66 -1.37 -8.97 11.83
CA ILE A 66 0.03 -9.28 11.53
C ILE A 66 0.93 -8.98 12.72
N ASN A 67 0.80 -7.78 13.31
CA ASN A 67 1.62 -7.36 14.45
C ASN A 67 1.42 -8.28 15.68
N LYS A 68 0.25 -8.89 15.83
CA LYS A 68 -0.02 -9.86 16.91
C LYS A 68 0.55 -11.25 16.60
N GLN A 69 0.61 -11.65 15.34
CA GLN A 69 1.16 -12.94 14.92
C GLN A 69 2.70 -12.95 14.88
N LEU A 70 3.34 -11.79 14.70
CA LEU A 70 4.79 -11.66 14.70
C LEU A 70 5.22 -10.69 15.81
N PRO A 71 5.50 -11.16 17.05
CA PRO A 71 6.24 -10.33 17.98
C PRO A 71 7.60 -10.01 17.35
N ALA A 72 8.08 -8.78 17.54
CA ALA A 72 9.39 -8.29 17.12
C ALA A 72 10.54 -9.02 17.84
N ALA A 73 10.65 -10.34 17.65
CA ALA A 73 11.57 -11.23 18.32
C ALA A 73 12.15 -12.21 17.28
N SER A 74 12.91 -11.70 16.32
CA SER A 74 13.93 -12.46 15.56
C SER A 74 14.76 -11.54 14.66
N LEU A 75 15.28 -10.46 15.23
CA LEU A 75 16.46 -9.78 14.69
C LEU A 75 17.43 -9.57 15.85
N SER A 76 18.02 -10.70 16.27
CA SER A 76 19.28 -10.77 17.01
C SER A 76 20.44 -10.43 16.08
#